data_AF-A0A832WVP8-F1
#
_entry.id   AF-A0A832WVP8-F1
#
_cell.length_a   1.000
_cell.length_b   1.000
_cell.length_c   1.000
_cell.angle_alpha   90.00
_cell.angle_beta   90.00
_cell.angle_gamma   90.00
#
_symmetry.space_group_name_H-M   'P 1'
#
loop_
_entity.id
_entity.type
_entity.pdbx_description
1 polymer ?
#
loop_
_entity_poly.entity_id
_entity_poly.type
_entity_poly.pdbx_seq_one_letter_code
_entity_poly.pdbx_strand_id
1 'polypeptide(L)' 'MPERIVAALRFSGRSSNSIFKKKSEELLAETEHAGLKVIGQVFSMRYNGPFTPWFLRRNEVAAEVELPRPLLKTT' A
#
# COMPACT_ATOMS: atom_id res chain seq x y z
N MET A 1 15.99 -2.48 7.90
CA MET A 1 15.55 -2.19 6.52
C MET A 1 16.00 -0.77 6.20
N PRO A 2 16.48 -0.49 4.98
CA PRO A 2 16.74 0.88 4.53
C PRO A 2 15.44 1.69 4.50
N GLU A 3 15.57 3.02 4.58
CA GLU A 3 14.46 3.94 4.38
C GLU A 3 13.95 3.86 2.93
N ARG A 4 12.63 3.98 2.76
CA ARG A 4 11.97 3.95 1.45
C ARG A 4 10.62 4.66 1.52
N ILE A 5 10.17 5.17 0.40
CA ILE A 5 8.83 5.77 0.25
C ILE A 5 7.91 4.76 -0.40
N VAL A 6 6.71 4.60 0.18
CA VAL A 6 5.72 3.64 -0.31
C VAL A 6 4.39 4.33 -0.52
N ALA A 7 3.72 4.00 -1.63
CA ALA A 7 2.30 4.24 -1.78
C ALA A 7 1.56 3.13 -1.04
N ALA A 8 0.52 3.48 -0.27
CA ALA A 8 -0.24 2.53 0.54
C ALA A 8 -1.74 2.73 0.33
N LEU A 9 -2.46 1.62 0.15
CA LEU A 9 -3.91 1.57 0.02
C LEU A 9 -4.48 0.79 1.21
N ARG A 10 -5.26 1.49 2.04
CA ARG A 10 -5.94 0.91 3.21
C ARG A 10 -7.27 0.27 2.82
N PHE A 11 -7.55 -0.91 3.36
CA PHE A 11 -8.82 -1.60 3.22
C PHE A 11 -9.22 -2.35 4.50
N SER A 12 -10.52 -2.59 4.67
CA SER A 12 -11.09 -3.36 5.78
C SER A 12 -11.45 -4.79 5.34
N GLY A 13 -11.71 -5.65 6.31
CA GLY A 13 -12.29 -6.97 6.08
C GLY A 13 -11.28 -8.12 6.09
N ARG A 14 -11.69 -9.23 5.46
CA ARG A 14 -10.85 -10.42 5.35
C ARG A 14 -9.68 -10.16 4.40
N SER A 15 -8.56 -10.83 4.67
CA SER A 15 -7.42 -10.86 3.75
C SER A 15 -7.32 -12.26 3.17
N SER A 16 -7.50 -12.36 1.85
CA SER A 16 -7.31 -13.57 1.05
C SER A 16 -6.42 -13.23 -0.14
N ASN A 17 -5.88 -14.24 -0.83
CA ASN A 17 -5.05 -14.01 -2.02
C ASN A 17 -5.81 -13.27 -3.13
N SER A 18 -7.11 -13.53 -3.29
CA SER A 18 -7.96 -12.83 -4.25
C SER A 18 -8.15 -11.35 -3.88
N ILE A 19 -8.40 -11.06 -2.60
CA ILE A 19 -8.52 -9.67 -2.11
C ILE A 19 -7.18 -8.95 -2.25
N PHE A 20 -6.07 -9.61 -1.91
CA PHE A 20 -4.74 -9.05 -2.10
C PHE A 20 -4.50 -8.70 -3.57
N LYS A 21 -4.74 -9.62 -4.51
CA LYS A 21 -4.59 -9.36 -5.95
C LYS A 21 -5.42 -8.16 -6.40
N LYS A 22 -6.71 -8.13 -6.05
CA LYS A 22 -7.62 -7.02 -6.39
C LYS A 22 -7.13 -5.68 -5.83
N LYS A 23 -6.70 -5.65 -4.56
CA LYS A 23 -6.21 -4.44 -3.92
C LYS A 23 -4.85 -4.01 -4.44
N SER A 24 -4.00 -4.94 -4.87
CA SER A 24 -2.75 -4.65 -5.56
C SER A 24 -2.99 -3.98 -6.91
N GLU A 25 -3.94 -4.49 -7.71
CA GLU A 25 -4.33 -3.88 -8.99
C GLU A 25 -4.89 -2.45 -8.77
N GLU A 26 -5.75 -2.28 -7.77
CA GLU A 26 -6.30 -0.97 -7.37
C GLU A 26 -5.19 0.00 -6.92
N LEU A 27 -4.25 -0.46 -6.09
CA LEU A 27 -3.10 0.35 -5.66
C LEU A 27 -2.26 0.80 -6.86
N LEU A 28 -1.93 -0.11 -7.78
CA LEU A 28 -1.09 0.20 -8.93
C LEU A 28 -1.76 1.23 -9.85
N ALA A 29 -3.06 1.07 -10.13
CA ALA A 29 -3.82 2.00 -10.95
C ALA A 29 -3.88 3.41 -10.32
N GLU A 30 -4.20 3.51 -9.02
CA GLU A 30 -4.26 4.80 -8.33
C GLU A 30 -2.88 5.46 -8.20
N THR A 31 -1.82 4.66 -8.05
CA THR A 31 -0.44 5.16 -8.01
C THR A 31 -0.01 5.74 -9.37
N GLU A 32 -0.37 5.05 -10.46
CA GLU A 32 -0.15 5.52 -11.83
C GLU A 32 -0.96 6.80 -12.12
N HIS A 33 -2.24 6.85 -11.73
CA HIS A 33 -3.08 8.05 -11.83
C HIS A 33 -2.51 9.24 -11.04
N ALA A 34 -1.84 8.99 -9.92
CA ALA A 34 -1.15 10.01 -9.14
C ALA A 34 0.20 10.46 -9.75
N GLY A 35 0.61 9.88 -10.88
CA GLY A 35 1.88 10.19 -11.55
C GLY A 35 3.12 9.69 -10.79
N LEU A 36 2.95 8.72 -9.89
CA LEU A 36 4.03 8.11 -9.13
C LEU A 36 4.53 6.87 -9.86
N LYS A 37 5.86 6.71 -9.90
CA LYS A 37 6.48 5.54 -10.51
C LYS A 37 6.70 4.46 -9.45
N VAL A 38 6.06 3.30 -9.65
CA VAL A 38 6.26 2.11 -8.81
C VAL A 38 7.60 1.46 -9.14
N ILE A 39 8.42 1.20 -8.12
CA ILE A 39 9.77 0.62 -8.26
C ILE A 39 9.96 -0.70 -7.50
N GLY A 40 8.94 -1.17 -6.78
CA GLY A 40 8.99 -2.39 -6.00
C GLY A 40 7.76 -3.29 -6.16
N GLN A 41 7.84 -4.50 -5.61
CA GLN A 41 6.71 -5.41 -5.56
C GLN A 41 5.66 -4.93 -4.54
N VAL A 42 4.39 -5.22 -4.81
CA VAL A 42 3.31 -4.97 -3.85
C VAL A 42 3.42 -5.97 -2.69
N PHE A 43 3.30 -5.48 -1.46
CA PHE A 43 3.31 -6.29 -0.24
C PHE A 43 2.15 -5.89 0.69
N SER A 44 1.75 -6.79 1.59
CA SER A 44 0.67 -6.50 2.55
C SER A 44 1.22 -6.07 3.90
N MET A 45 0.64 -5.04 4.50
CA MET A 45 0.91 -4.60 5.87
C MET A 45 -0.34 -4.89 6.71
N ARG A 46 -0.16 -5.64 7.81
CA ARG A 46 -1.26 -6.08 8.69
C ARG A 46 -0.89 -5.74 10.13
N TYR A 47 -1.70 -4.90 10.77
CA TYR A 47 -1.39 -4.34 12.09
C TYR A 47 -2.23 -4.95 13.24
N ASN A 48 -3.08 -5.93 12.94
CA ASN A 48 -4.10 -6.40 13.88
C ASN A 48 -3.69 -7.72 14.55
N GLY A 49 -3.90 -7.82 15.86
CA GLY A 49 -3.69 -9.06 16.61
C GLY A 49 -4.69 -10.16 16.26
N PRO A 50 -4.43 -11.43 16.64
CA PRO A 50 -5.18 -12.60 16.20
C PRO A 50 -6.69 -12.52 16.52
N PHE A 51 -7.06 -11.84 17.61
CA PHE A 51 -8.44 -11.71 18.08
C PHE A 51 -9.20 -10.49 17.54
N THR A 52 -8.58 -9.68 16.66
CA THR A 52 -9.26 -8.49 16.12
C THR A 52 -10.37 -8.90 15.16
N PRO A 53 -11.64 -8.52 15.42
CA PRO A 53 -12.76 -8.79 14.52
C PRO A 53 -12.47 -8.24 13.12
N TRP A 54 -12.85 -8.98 12.08
CA TRP A 54 -12.48 -8.68 10.69
C TRP A 54 -12.94 -7.30 10.20
N PHE A 55 -14.04 -6.76 10.74
CA PHE A 55 -14.54 -5.43 10.41
C PHE A 55 -13.75 -4.29 11.07
N LEU A 56 -13.01 -4.58 12.15
CA LEU A 56 -12.10 -3.62 12.79
C LEU A 56 -10.67 -3.70 12.23
N ARG A 57 -10.39 -4.68 11.36
CA ARG A 57 -9.04 -4.88 10.83
C ARG A 57 -8.67 -3.73 9.90
N ARG A 58 -7.51 -3.15 10.18
CA ARG A 58 -6.77 -2.25 9.26
C ARG A 58 -5.77 -3.08 8.47
N ASN A 59 -6.09 -3.36 7.21
CA ASN A 59 -5.17 -4.00 6.28
C ASN A 59 -4.72 -2.97 5.26
N GLU A 60 -3.47 -3.07 4.82
CA GLU A 60 -2.91 -2.22 3.77
C GLU A 60 -2.21 -3.10 2.74
N VAL A 61 -2.26 -2.68 1.48
CA VAL A 61 -1.30 -3.08 0.46
C VAL A 61 -0.43 -1.88 0.14
N ALA A 62 0.87 -2.11 -0.04
CA ALA A 62 1.82 -1.06 -0.29
C ALA A 62 2.84 -1.47 -1.36
N ALA A 63 3.33 -0.49 -2.11
CA ALA A 63 4.37 -0.66 -3.10
C ALA A 63 5.35 0.51 -3.00
N GLU A 64 6.64 0.23 -3.21
CA GLU A 64 7.67 1.26 -3.21
C GLU A 64 7.52 2.16 -4.44
N VAL A 65 7.66 3.46 -4.23
CA VAL A 65 7.49 4.49 -5.28
C VAL A 65 8.64 5.49 -5.28
N GLU A 66 8.97 6.01 -6.46
CA GLU A 66 9.80 7.20 -6.59
C GLU A 66 8.93 8.45 -6.40
N LEU A 67 9.29 9.30 -5.44
CA LEU A 67 8.73 10.65 -5.40
C LEU A 67 9.28 11.46 -6.56
N PRO A 68 8.43 12.19 -7.30
CA PRO A 68 8.92 13.16 -8.26
C PRO A 68 9.78 14.20 -7.50
N ARG A 69 10.98 14.44 -8.05
CA ARG A 69 12.05 15.29 -7.49
C ARG A 69 11.62 16.70 -6.98
N PRO A 70 10.51 17.34 -7.43
CA PRO A 70 10.04 18.60 -6.86
C PRO A 70 9.53 18.53 -5.41
N LEU A 71 9.07 17.36 -4.94
CA LEU A 71 8.41 17.23 -3.62
C LEU A 71 9.37 17.08 -2.43
N LEU A 72 10.68 16.95 -2.69
CA LEU A 72 11.72 16.82 -1.66
C LEU A 72 12.28 18.16 -1.17
N LYS A 73 11.81 19.30 -1.73
CA LYS A 73 12.22 20.65 -1.30
C LYS A 73 11.19 21.28 -0.39
N THR A 74 10.91 20.70 0.76
CA THR A 74 10.27 21.44 1.86
C THR A 74 10.74 20.84 3.18
N THR A 75 11.42 21.68 3.97
CA THR A 75 12.01 21.46 5.30
C THR A 75 13.50 21.17 5.30
#